data_AF-A0A8H7HMJ4-F1
#
_entry.id   AF-A0A8H7HMJ4-F1
#
_cell.length_a   1.000
_cell.length_b   1.000
_cell.length_c   1.000
_cell.angle_alpha   90.00
_cell.angle_beta   90.00
_cell.angle_gamma   90.00
#
_symmetry.space_group_name_H-M   'P 1'
#
loop_
_entity.id
_entity.type
_entity.pdbx_description
1 polymer ?
#
loop_
_entity_poly.entity_id
_entity_poly.type
_entity_poly.pdbx_seq_one_letter_code
_entity_poly.pdbx_strand_id
1 'polypeptide(L)'
;MDLISESIKGRLLFAIPKKGRLYEKSIQLLHGADVQYTRSHRLDVALVRNLNIALVFLPAADIPRFVGEGNVDLGITGQDVILEAEMEGHTTQLLKLGFGKCKLQVQVPEKGEFNQLESASLVGRRIVTSFEVLARKYFEKLDQEHGLQAEQKTNIEYVGGSVEAACALGLADGIVDLVESGDTMRAAGLHAIATLLESEAVLITSSKPKHPHFLPLQNQITQRIAGVLASQKFVVCQYNVRREKLAEATKVTPGRRAATVSPLEDGEWVAVSSMVEATRAADVMDQLVNIGAEDVLIIKLDNCQECYTMVTWKRKLFVSSAPPPSSPCPLSPSTLPSLLPSLKFNMKWSALVATAVAPLVALAQDIVYDAIHNATSIQGTWSSGSQHVRTGPDFANPLNSSFIYPSTAGISYSFTNDGFWEQALYRFEGNASYPQCIKGIVIFQHGTYQLNSNGSISLTPWWQDGRIQVQDPCAPVSNIITLYNQTEYMVQWRIFRDPTYGPKLHLFQYDGAPLAPMFLVADPPNMLPTRVLAVNLTEVVEDPSST
;
A
#
# COMPACT_ATOMS: atom_id res chain seq x y z
N MET A 1 12.74 -23.59 -19.16
CA MET A 1 11.74 -23.90 -18.13
C MET A 1 11.76 -22.76 -17.14
N ASP A 2 10.62 -22.11 -16.93
CA ASP A 2 10.53 -20.77 -16.34
C ASP A 2 10.90 -20.76 -14.86
N LEU A 3 11.92 -19.96 -14.51
CA LEU A 3 12.34 -19.66 -13.12
C LEU A 3 11.16 -19.24 -12.22
N ILE A 4 10.13 -18.64 -12.82
CA ILE A 4 8.90 -18.22 -12.13
C ILE A 4 8.10 -19.45 -11.68
N SER A 5 7.91 -20.44 -12.54
CA SER A 5 7.14 -21.66 -12.23
C SER A 5 7.75 -22.47 -11.09
N GLU A 6 9.09 -22.50 -11.02
CA GLU A 6 9.81 -23.21 -9.97
C GLU A 6 9.74 -22.47 -8.63
N SER A 7 9.80 -21.13 -8.65
CA SER A 7 9.70 -20.29 -7.44
C SER A 7 8.33 -20.31 -6.75
N ILE A 8 7.27 -20.64 -7.50
CA ILE A 8 5.88 -20.67 -7.04
C ILE A 8 5.49 -22.06 -6.49
N LYS A 9 6.24 -23.11 -6.86
CA LYS A 9 5.91 -24.49 -6.54
C LYS A 9 5.86 -24.73 -5.03
N GLY A 10 4.76 -25.32 -4.56
CA GLY A 10 4.55 -25.62 -3.13
C GLY A 10 4.10 -24.44 -2.27
N ARG A 11 3.73 -23.30 -2.88
CA ARG A 11 3.15 -22.13 -2.20
C ARG A 11 1.66 -22.01 -2.49
N LEU A 12 0.92 -21.44 -1.53
CA LEU A 12 -0.46 -21.03 -1.74
C LEU A 12 -0.50 -19.84 -2.71
N LEU A 13 -1.35 -19.91 -3.73
CA LEU A 13 -1.50 -18.83 -4.70
C LEU A 13 -2.63 -17.90 -4.30
N PHE A 14 -2.32 -16.62 -4.15
CA PHE A 14 -3.30 -15.60 -3.75
C PHE A 14 -3.37 -14.50 -4.83
N ALA A 15 -4.46 -14.49 -5.58
CA ALA A 15 -4.74 -13.49 -6.61
C ALA A 15 -5.19 -12.15 -6.02
N ILE A 16 -4.58 -11.07 -6.52
CA ILE A 16 -4.90 -9.68 -6.16
C ILE A 16 -5.09 -8.88 -7.45
N PRO A 17 -6.02 -7.91 -7.50
CA PRO A 17 -6.19 -7.05 -8.66
C PRO A 17 -4.88 -6.35 -9.03
N LYS A 18 -4.47 -6.40 -10.30
CA LYS A 18 -3.19 -5.84 -10.77
C LYS A 18 -3.16 -4.31 -10.76
N LYS A 19 -4.30 -3.67 -10.96
CA LYS A 19 -4.47 -2.21 -11.07
C LYS A 19 -5.90 -1.79 -10.70
N GLY A 20 -6.14 -0.49 -10.62
CA GLY A 20 -7.45 0.11 -10.39
C GLY A 20 -7.80 0.30 -8.91
N ARG A 21 -9.03 0.74 -8.64
CA ARG A 21 -9.48 1.20 -7.31
C ARG A 21 -9.35 0.12 -6.22
N LEU A 22 -9.57 -1.14 -6.59
CA LEU A 22 -9.46 -2.27 -5.66
C LEU A 22 -8.01 -2.59 -5.26
N TYR A 23 -7.03 -2.24 -6.11
CA TYR A 23 -5.63 -2.60 -5.89
C TYR A 23 -5.06 -1.98 -4.62
N GLU A 24 -5.15 -0.66 -4.48
CA GLU A 24 -4.54 0.07 -3.36
C GLU A 24 -5.11 -0.39 -2.01
N LYS A 25 -6.43 -0.51 -1.92
CA LYS A 25 -7.12 -1.02 -0.72
C LYS A 25 -6.75 -2.47 -0.42
N SER A 26 -6.60 -3.31 -1.43
CA SER A 26 -6.14 -4.69 -1.25
C SER A 26 -4.71 -4.76 -0.70
N ILE A 27 -3.80 -3.90 -1.19
CA ILE A 27 -2.43 -3.84 -0.66
C ILE A 27 -2.40 -3.35 0.78
N GLN A 28 -3.15 -2.31 1.11
CA GLN A 28 -3.28 -1.81 2.49
C GLN A 28 -3.79 -2.90 3.43
N LEU A 29 -4.80 -3.66 2.99
CA LEU A 29 -5.35 -4.78 3.74
C LEU A 29 -4.33 -5.90 3.98
N LEU A 30 -3.55 -6.26 2.95
CA LEU A 30 -2.49 -7.25 3.06
C LEU A 30 -1.37 -6.81 3.99
N HIS A 31 -1.01 -5.52 3.95
CA HIS A 31 -0.01 -4.95 4.87
C HIS A 31 -0.48 -5.03 6.32
N GLY A 32 -1.72 -4.64 6.63
CA GLY A 32 -2.29 -4.79 7.98
C GLY A 32 -2.44 -6.24 8.43
N ALA A 33 -2.57 -7.17 7.48
CA ALA A 33 -2.60 -8.61 7.73
C ALA A 33 -1.19 -9.22 7.90
N ASP A 34 -0.14 -8.38 7.96
CA ASP A 34 1.26 -8.79 8.04
C ASP A 34 1.62 -9.75 6.91
N VAL A 35 1.30 -9.39 5.66
CA VAL A 35 1.76 -10.11 4.46
C VAL A 35 2.92 -9.34 3.86
N GLN A 36 4.14 -9.76 4.20
CA GLN A 36 5.36 -9.05 3.83
C GLN A 36 5.91 -9.58 2.51
N TYR A 37 5.89 -8.75 1.47
CA TYR A 37 6.41 -9.12 0.15
C TYR A 37 7.18 -7.96 -0.48
N THR A 38 7.98 -8.28 -1.49
CA THR A 38 8.61 -7.27 -2.34
C THR A 38 8.33 -7.63 -3.77
N ARG A 39 7.95 -6.63 -4.57
CA ARG A 39 7.57 -6.82 -5.96
C ARG A 39 8.32 -5.82 -6.83
N SER A 40 8.95 -6.32 -7.89
CA SER A 40 9.41 -5.48 -8.99
C SER A 40 8.22 -5.12 -9.90
N HIS A 41 8.14 -3.88 -10.37
CA HIS A 41 7.06 -3.41 -11.26
C HIS A 41 6.89 -4.24 -12.53
N ARG A 42 7.92 -4.98 -12.96
CA ARG A 42 7.88 -5.83 -14.17
C ARG A 42 7.31 -7.22 -13.96
N LEU A 43 7.12 -7.66 -12.72
CA LEU A 43 6.68 -9.02 -12.40
C LEU A 43 5.23 -9.01 -11.91
N ASP A 44 4.43 -9.97 -12.38
CA ASP A 44 3.05 -10.19 -11.93
C ASP A 44 2.95 -11.21 -10.79
N VAL A 45 4.10 -11.63 -10.25
CA VAL A 45 4.17 -12.53 -9.10
C VAL A 45 5.11 -11.93 -8.06
N ALA A 46 4.72 -12.02 -6.79
CA ALA A 46 5.57 -11.66 -5.67
C ALA A 46 5.55 -12.74 -4.58
N LEU A 47 6.73 -13.15 -4.15
CA LEU A 47 6.87 -14.11 -3.06
C LEU A 47 6.72 -13.41 -1.72
N VAL A 48 5.90 -13.98 -0.84
CA VAL A 48 5.77 -13.54 0.54
C VAL A 48 6.93 -14.10 1.35
N ARG A 49 7.56 -13.25 2.16
CA ARG A 49 8.76 -13.58 2.94
C ARG A 49 8.42 -14.33 4.22
N ASN A 50 7.34 -13.95 4.90
CA ASN A 50 6.96 -14.45 6.22
C ASN A 50 5.90 -15.56 6.21
N LEU A 51 5.26 -15.83 5.06
CA LEU A 51 4.24 -16.88 4.88
C LEU A 51 4.50 -17.67 3.60
N ASN A 52 4.04 -18.93 3.56
CA ASN A 52 4.19 -19.82 2.40
C ASN A 52 3.17 -19.49 1.28
N ILE A 53 3.20 -18.24 0.82
CA ILE A 53 2.24 -17.66 -0.13
C ILE A 53 3.03 -17.05 -1.30
N ALA A 54 2.45 -17.10 -2.50
CA ALA A 54 2.82 -16.28 -3.64
C ALA A 54 1.62 -15.40 -4.03
N LEU A 55 1.83 -14.09 -4.04
CA LEU A 55 0.84 -13.13 -4.54
C LEU A 55 0.90 -13.11 -6.07
N VAL A 56 -0.25 -13.26 -6.71
CA VAL A 56 -0.39 -13.24 -8.17
C VAL A 56 -1.24 -12.03 -8.55
N PHE A 57 -0.68 -11.10 -9.32
CA PHE A 57 -1.35 -9.87 -9.72
C PHE A 57 -2.04 -10.07 -11.06
N LEU A 58 -3.38 -10.19 -11.03
CA LEU A 58 -4.19 -10.50 -12.20
C LEU A 58 -5.18 -9.36 -12.50
N PRO A 59 -5.63 -9.20 -13.75
CA PRO A 59 -6.79 -8.37 -14.04
C PRO A 59 -7.99 -8.83 -13.20
N ALA A 60 -8.74 -7.88 -12.62
CA ALA A 60 -9.84 -8.22 -11.70
C ALA A 60 -10.90 -9.13 -12.35
N ALA A 61 -11.16 -8.92 -13.64
CA ALA A 61 -12.07 -9.71 -14.48
C ALA A 61 -11.71 -11.21 -14.52
N ASP A 62 -10.42 -11.54 -14.46
CA ASP A 62 -9.96 -12.92 -14.61
C ASP A 62 -9.93 -13.68 -13.28
N ILE A 63 -9.82 -12.97 -12.14
CA ILE A 63 -9.67 -13.56 -10.81
C ILE A 63 -10.74 -14.62 -10.48
N PRO A 64 -12.06 -14.40 -10.71
CA PRO A 64 -13.07 -15.41 -10.42
C PRO A 64 -12.84 -16.72 -11.18
N ARG A 65 -12.37 -16.63 -12.43
CA ARG A 65 -12.12 -17.80 -13.27
C ARG A 65 -10.91 -18.58 -12.77
N PHE A 66 -9.80 -17.91 -12.50
CA PHE A 66 -8.59 -18.54 -11.96
C PHE A 66 -8.83 -19.23 -10.62
N VAL A 67 -9.62 -18.61 -9.73
CA VAL A 67 -9.97 -19.19 -8.43
C VAL A 67 -10.98 -20.33 -8.59
N GLY A 68 -12.05 -20.14 -9.36
CA GLY A 68 -13.10 -21.16 -9.51
C GLY A 68 -12.63 -22.42 -10.25
N GLU A 69 -11.71 -22.28 -11.21
CA GLU A 69 -11.04 -23.42 -11.87
C GLU A 69 -9.99 -24.10 -10.96
N GLY A 70 -9.69 -23.52 -9.80
CA GLY A 70 -8.72 -24.02 -8.82
C GLY A 70 -7.26 -23.86 -9.26
N ASN A 71 -6.97 -22.96 -10.22
CA ASN A 71 -5.60 -22.60 -10.61
C ASN A 71 -4.96 -21.65 -9.60
N VAL A 72 -5.78 -20.96 -8.81
CA VAL A 72 -5.38 -20.08 -7.70
C VAL A 72 -6.23 -20.45 -6.48
N ASP A 73 -5.64 -20.42 -5.28
CA ASP A 73 -6.29 -20.87 -4.05
C ASP A 73 -7.18 -19.78 -3.41
N LEU A 74 -6.74 -18.52 -3.42
CA LEU A 74 -7.47 -17.37 -2.88
C LEU A 74 -7.50 -16.21 -3.86
N GLY A 75 -8.51 -15.34 -3.80
CA GLY A 75 -8.57 -14.14 -4.62
C GLY A 75 -9.34 -12.98 -3.98
N ILE A 76 -8.93 -11.74 -4.26
CA ILE A 76 -9.73 -10.54 -3.97
C ILE A 76 -10.31 -10.00 -5.28
N THR A 77 -11.63 -9.84 -5.36
CA THR A 77 -12.32 -9.26 -6.53
C THR A 77 -13.67 -8.67 -6.13
N GLY A 78 -14.40 -8.07 -7.07
CA GLY A 78 -15.76 -7.55 -6.85
C GLY A 78 -16.85 -8.62 -7.03
N GLN A 79 -17.97 -8.48 -6.32
CA GLN A 79 -19.12 -9.39 -6.47
C GLN A 79 -19.74 -9.34 -7.86
N ASP A 80 -19.86 -8.13 -8.42
CA ASP A 80 -20.20 -7.84 -9.81
C ASP A 80 -19.38 -8.67 -10.80
N VAL A 81 -18.07 -8.71 -10.62
CA VAL A 81 -17.16 -9.44 -11.51
C VAL A 81 -17.35 -10.96 -11.41
N ILE A 82 -17.66 -11.48 -10.22
CA ILE A 82 -17.92 -12.92 -10.02
C ILE A 82 -19.19 -13.35 -10.74
N LEU A 83 -20.24 -12.53 -10.65
CA LEU A 83 -21.53 -12.80 -11.27
C LEU A 83 -21.47 -12.64 -12.78
N GLU A 84 -20.74 -11.64 -13.27
CA GLU A 84 -20.50 -11.42 -14.70
C GLU A 84 -19.72 -12.58 -15.33
N ALA A 85 -18.72 -13.10 -14.62
CA ALA A 85 -17.96 -14.28 -15.06
C ALA A 85 -18.71 -15.62 -14.88
N GLU A 86 -19.93 -15.60 -14.32
CA GLU A 86 -20.74 -16.79 -14.03
C GLU A 86 -20.05 -17.83 -13.11
N MET A 87 -19.18 -17.34 -12.21
CA MET A 87 -18.37 -18.18 -11.33
C MET A 87 -18.95 -18.35 -9.92
N GLU A 88 -20.20 -17.92 -9.68
CA GLU A 88 -20.89 -18.01 -8.39
C GLU A 88 -21.02 -19.44 -7.84
N GLY A 89 -21.18 -20.45 -8.72
CA GLY A 89 -21.27 -21.86 -8.32
C GLY A 89 -19.90 -22.53 -8.09
N HIS A 90 -18.82 -21.90 -8.55
CA HIS A 90 -17.46 -22.45 -8.51
C HIS A 90 -16.57 -21.77 -7.47
N THR A 91 -17.01 -20.63 -6.94
CA THR A 91 -16.29 -19.85 -5.94
C THR A 91 -17.11 -19.74 -4.66
N THR A 92 -16.43 -19.70 -3.51
CA THR A 92 -17.03 -19.46 -2.20
C THR A 92 -16.55 -18.13 -1.67
N GLN A 93 -17.47 -17.25 -1.30
CA GLN A 93 -17.15 -15.96 -0.69
C GLN A 93 -16.85 -16.17 0.80
N LEU A 94 -15.59 -15.92 1.20
CA LEU A 94 -15.12 -16.09 2.57
C LEU A 94 -15.42 -14.85 3.42
N LEU A 95 -15.15 -13.66 2.89
CA LEU A 95 -15.33 -12.38 3.60
C LEU A 95 -15.76 -11.28 2.64
N LYS A 96 -16.66 -10.42 3.13
CA LYS A 96 -16.96 -9.11 2.55
C LYS A 96 -15.95 -8.10 3.10
N LEU A 97 -15.24 -7.41 2.22
CA LEU A 97 -14.12 -6.55 2.59
C LEU A 97 -14.56 -5.11 2.93
N GLY A 98 -15.80 -4.74 2.64
CA GLY A 98 -16.38 -3.46 3.05
C GLY A 98 -15.86 -2.22 2.29
N PHE A 99 -15.04 -2.40 1.25
CA PHE A 99 -14.60 -1.35 0.33
C PHE A 99 -14.97 -1.70 -1.12
N GLY A 100 -14.83 -0.73 -2.03
CA GLY A 100 -15.20 -0.90 -3.43
C GLY A 100 -16.71 -1.08 -3.59
N LYS A 101 -17.50 -0.37 -2.78
CA LYS A 101 -18.96 -0.44 -2.82
C LYS A 101 -19.46 0.32 -4.05
N CYS A 102 -20.23 -0.34 -4.88
CA CYS A 102 -20.83 0.25 -6.08
C CYS A 102 -22.20 -0.38 -6.35
N LYS A 103 -22.98 0.30 -7.17
CA LYS A 103 -24.29 -0.15 -7.64
C LYS A 103 -24.21 -0.30 -9.15
N LEU A 104 -24.52 -1.47 -9.68
CA LEU A 104 -24.73 -1.64 -11.11
C LEU A 104 -26.13 -1.13 -11.43
N GLN A 105 -26.22 -0.04 -12.21
CA GLN A 105 -27.47 0.67 -12.43
C GLN A 105 -27.78 0.84 -13.91
N VAL A 106 -29.08 0.80 -14.25
CA VAL A 106 -29.60 1.25 -15.54
C VAL A 106 -29.71 2.77 -15.51
N GLN A 107 -29.20 3.43 -16.54
CA GLN A 107 -29.17 4.89 -16.62
C GLN A 107 -29.61 5.38 -17.99
N VAL A 108 -30.29 6.52 -18.02
CA VAL A 108 -30.82 7.15 -19.24
C VAL A 108 -30.53 8.66 -19.27
N PRO A 109 -30.53 9.31 -20.44
CA PRO A 109 -30.31 10.75 -20.55
C PRO A 109 -31.37 11.58 -19.81
N GLU A 110 -30.92 12.55 -19.00
CA GLU A 110 -31.76 13.52 -18.26
C GLU A 110 -32.60 14.45 -19.14
N LYS A 111 -32.32 14.53 -20.44
CA LYS A 111 -33.11 15.32 -21.40
C LYS A 111 -33.89 14.43 -22.38
N GLY A 112 -33.95 13.13 -22.10
CA GLY A 112 -34.62 12.14 -22.94
C GLY A 112 -36.10 11.94 -22.59
N GLU A 113 -36.81 11.24 -23.47
CA GLU A 113 -38.23 10.84 -23.29
C GLU A 113 -38.46 9.94 -22.06
N PHE A 114 -37.39 9.45 -21.45
CA PHE A 114 -37.40 8.41 -20.42
C PHE A 114 -37.25 8.95 -18.98
N ASN A 115 -37.31 10.27 -18.80
CA ASN A 115 -37.12 10.97 -17.51
C ASN A 115 -38.10 10.60 -16.38
N GLN A 116 -39.16 9.83 -16.66
CA GLN A 116 -40.24 9.55 -15.70
C GLN A 116 -40.73 8.10 -15.68
N LEU A 117 -40.19 7.20 -16.51
CA LEU A 117 -40.73 5.84 -16.62
C LEU A 117 -39.79 4.76 -16.05
N GLU A 118 -40.43 3.79 -15.43
CA GLU A 118 -39.91 2.49 -15.02
C GLU A 118 -39.00 1.87 -16.09
N SER A 119 -38.12 0.95 -15.67
CA SER A 119 -37.19 0.18 -16.54
C SER A 119 -37.86 -0.45 -17.77
N ALA A 120 -39.18 -0.65 -17.72
CA ALA A 120 -40.04 -1.09 -18.82
C ALA A 120 -39.95 -0.21 -20.08
N SER A 121 -39.58 1.07 -19.94
CA SER A 121 -39.49 2.00 -21.08
C SER A 121 -38.28 1.77 -22.00
N LEU A 122 -37.28 1.04 -21.51
CA LEU A 122 -36.07 0.66 -22.27
C LEU A 122 -36.20 -0.69 -22.97
N VAL A 123 -37.34 -1.35 -22.82
CA VAL A 123 -37.57 -2.66 -23.40
C VAL A 123 -37.63 -2.53 -24.94
N GLY A 124 -36.85 -3.36 -25.64
CA GLY A 124 -36.70 -3.32 -27.10
C GLY A 124 -35.80 -2.19 -27.63
N ARG A 125 -35.05 -1.53 -26.75
CA ARG A 125 -34.11 -0.45 -27.10
C ARG A 125 -32.66 -0.95 -27.12
N ARG A 126 -31.74 -0.06 -27.49
CA ARG A 126 -30.30 -0.33 -27.50
C ARG A 126 -29.66 0.06 -26.16
N ILE A 127 -29.05 -0.91 -25.50
CA ILE A 127 -28.37 -0.75 -24.23
C ILE A 127 -26.89 -1.08 -24.41
N VAL A 128 -26.03 -0.19 -23.93
CA VAL A 128 -24.58 -0.40 -23.92
C VAL A 128 -24.08 -0.63 -22.51
N THR A 129 -23.19 -1.61 -22.34
CA THR A 129 -22.65 -1.96 -21.03
C THR A 129 -21.29 -2.65 -21.13
N SER A 130 -20.52 -2.65 -20.05
CA SER A 130 -19.37 -3.56 -19.87
C SER A 130 -19.75 -4.86 -19.13
N PHE A 131 -21.01 -5.02 -18.71
CA PHE A 131 -21.55 -6.15 -17.95
C PHE A 131 -22.69 -6.83 -18.72
N GLU A 132 -22.34 -7.51 -19.82
CA GLU A 132 -23.30 -8.11 -20.74
C GLU A 132 -24.16 -9.18 -20.08
N VAL A 133 -23.55 -10.06 -19.27
CA VAL A 133 -24.26 -11.21 -18.68
C VAL A 133 -25.29 -10.71 -17.68
N LEU A 134 -24.91 -9.79 -16.80
CA LEU A 134 -25.82 -9.21 -15.81
C LEU A 134 -26.93 -8.37 -16.46
N ALA A 135 -26.58 -7.53 -17.43
CA ALA A 135 -27.57 -6.74 -18.16
C ALA A 135 -28.56 -7.63 -18.91
N ARG A 136 -28.07 -8.67 -19.60
CA ARG A 136 -28.92 -9.63 -20.32
C ARG A 136 -29.87 -10.35 -19.38
N LYS A 137 -29.39 -10.86 -18.25
CA LYS A 137 -30.24 -11.51 -17.23
C LYS A 137 -31.31 -10.57 -16.66
N TYR A 138 -31.05 -9.27 -16.61
CA TYR A 138 -32.02 -8.26 -16.14
C TYR A 138 -33.08 -7.96 -17.21
N PHE A 139 -32.66 -7.61 -18.43
CA PHE A 139 -33.58 -7.26 -19.51
C PHE A 139 -34.34 -8.47 -20.06
N GLU A 140 -33.78 -9.67 -20.07
CA GLU A 140 -34.52 -10.88 -20.48
C GLU A 140 -35.72 -11.15 -19.56
N LYS A 141 -35.62 -10.85 -18.26
CA LYS A 141 -36.75 -10.96 -17.33
C LYS A 141 -37.82 -9.92 -17.64
N LEU A 142 -37.41 -8.67 -17.89
CA LEU A 142 -38.34 -7.59 -18.26
C LEU A 142 -39.03 -7.87 -19.61
N ASP A 143 -38.28 -8.31 -20.62
CA ASP A 143 -38.79 -8.67 -21.95
C ASP A 143 -39.85 -9.79 -21.84
N GLN A 144 -39.63 -10.77 -20.95
CA GLN A 144 -40.58 -11.86 -20.68
C GLN A 144 -41.85 -11.38 -19.97
N GLU A 145 -41.71 -10.51 -18.96
CA GLU A 145 -42.85 -9.91 -18.23
C GLU A 145 -43.75 -9.08 -19.17
N HIS A 146 -43.19 -8.50 -20.23
CA HIS A 146 -43.91 -7.68 -21.21
C HIS A 146 -44.35 -8.46 -22.47
N GLY A 147 -44.07 -9.76 -22.56
CA GLY A 147 -44.59 -10.65 -23.61
C GLY A 147 -44.06 -10.36 -25.03
N LEU A 148 -42.83 -9.88 -25.17
CA LEU A 148 -42.29 -9.46 -26.47
C LEU A 148 -41.79 -10.60 -27.35
N GLN A 149 -41.95 -10.42 -28.66
CA GLN A 149 -41.44 -11.33 -29.70
C GLN A 149 -39.94 -11.12 -29.95
N ALA A 150 -39.30 -12.08 -30.62
CA ALA A 150 -37.84 -12.14 -30.79
C ALA A 150 -37.25 -10.91 -31.50
N GLU A 151 -37.97 -10.28 -32.43
CA GLU A 151 -37.49 -9.09 -33.16
C GLU A 151 -37.57 -7.79 -32.34
N GLN A 152 -38.28 -7.79 -31.20
CA GLN A 152 -38.47 -6.62 -30.33
C GLN A 152 -37.70 -6.72 -29.02
N LYS A 153 -36.77 -7.68 -28.91
CA LYS A 153 -35.94 -7.84 -27.71
C LYS A 153 -34.96 -6.70 -27.56
N THR A 154 -34.64 -6.40 -26.30
CA THR A 154 -33.66 -5.39 -25.96
C THR A 154 -32.29 -5.78 -26.53
N ASN A 155 -31.66 -4.88 -27.32
CA ASN A 155 -30.34 -5.12 -27.89
C ASN A 155 -29.27 -4.66 -26.90
N ILE A 156 -28.39 -5.58 -26.48
CA ILE A 156 -27.32 -5.32 -25.52
C ILE A 156 -25.98 -5.45 -26.23
N GLU A 157 -25.19 -4.38 -26.20
CA GLU A 157 -23.88 -4.30 -26.86
C GLU A 157 -22.75 -4.04 -25.84
N TYR A 158 -21.67 -4.81 -25.95
CA TYR A 158 -20.47 -4.61 -25.14
C TYR A 158 -19.66 -3.39 -25.53
N VAL A 159 -19.28 -2.61 -24.53
CA VAL A 159 -18.23 -1.58 -24.66
C VAL A 159 -17.25 -1.72 -23.49
N GLY A 160 -15.96 -1.84 -23.82
CA GLY A 160 -14.89 -2.07 -22.84
C GLY A 160 -14.46 -0.85 -22.00
N GLY A 161 -15.12 0.30 -22.16
CA GLY A 161 -14.88 1.49 -21.35
C GLY A 161 -15.50 2.77 -21.93
N SER A 162 -15.59 3.83 -21.11
CA SER A 162 -16.27 5.09 -21.45
C SER A 162 -17.73 4.90 -21.86
N VAL A 163 -18.45 4.02 -21.14
CA VAL A 163 -19.85 3.67 -21.41
C VAL A 163 -20.75 4.91 -21.31
N GLU A 164 -20.40 5.87 -20.46
CA GLU A 164 -21.11 7.14 -20.26
C GLU A 164 -21.25 7.98 -21.54
N ALA A 165 -20.34 7.83 -22.50
CA ALA A 165 -20.38 8.57 -23.76
C ALA A 165 -21.35 7.95 -24.79
N ALA A 166 -21.77 6.70 -24.61
CA ALA A 166 -22.52 5.95 -25.61
C ALA A 166 -23.86 6.62 -25.98
N CYS A 167 -24.59 7.14 -24.99
CA CYS A 167 -25.85 7.86 -25.22
C CYS A 167 -25.62 9.18 -25.97
N ALA A 168 -24.61 9.96 -25.59
CA ALA A 168 -24.30 11.24 -26.22
C ALA A 168 -23.88 11.07 -27.70
N LEU A 169 -23.26 9.94 -28.03
CA LEU A 169 -22.85 9.58 -29.39
C LEU A 169 -23.96 8.90 -30.22
N GLY A 170 -25.15 8.66 -29.64
CA GLY A 170 -26.27 8.00 -30.32
C GLY A 170 -26.12 6.49 -30.52
N LEU A 171 -25.12 5.88 -29.85
CA LEU A 171 -24.87 4.44 -29.87
C LEU A 171 -25.90 3.67 -29.04
N ALA A 172 -26.37 4.27 -27.94
CA ALA A 172 -27.30 3.66 -27.00
C ALA A 172 -28.46 4.59 -26.67
N ASP A 173 -29.61 4.00 -26.35
CA ASP A 173 -30.77 4.71 -25.79
C ASP A 173 -30.72 4.73 -24.25
N GLY A 174 -29.97 3.81 -23.65
CA GLY A 174 -29.63 3.75 -22.22
C GLY A 174 -28.36 2.95 -21.98
N ILE A 175 -27.82 3.02 -20.77
CA ILE A 175 -26.61 2.26 -20.39
C ILE A 175 -26.80 1.48 -19.11
N VAL A 176 -25.97 0.46 -18.92
CA VAL A 176 -25.80 -0.22 -17.64
C VAL A 176 -24.34 -0.13 -17.23
N ASP A 177 -24.06 0.54 -16.11
CA ASP A 177 -22.69 0.72 -15.61
C ASP A 177 -22.66 0.84 -14.07
N LEU A 178 -21.47 0.71 -13.51
CA LEU A 178 -21.21 0.83 -12.08
C LEU A 178 -21.21 2.29 -11.63
N VAL A 179 -22.00 2.55 -10.58
CA VAL A 179 -22.14 3.85 -9.96
C VAL A 179 -21.69 3.78 -8.50
N GLU A 180 -20.77 4.66 -8.11
CA GLU A 180 -20.32 4.84 -6.73
C GLU A 180 -20.95 6.11 -6.13
N SER A 181 -20.42 7.31 -6.46
CA SER A 181 -21.01 8.61 -6.08
C SER A 181 -21.99 9.18 -7.12
N GLY A 182 -21.94 8.66 -8.35
CA GLY A 182 -22.73 9.15 -9.49
C GLY A 182 -22.29 10.49 -10.07
N ASP A 183 -21.12 11.03 -9.68
CA ASP A 183 -20.64 12.31 -10.22
C ASP A 183 -20.33 12.23 -11.72
N THR A 184 -19.65 11.17 -12.16
CA THR A 184 -19.32 10.95 -13.59
C THR A 184 -20.58 10.87 -14.45
N MET A 185 -21.61 10.18 -13.97
CA MET A 185 -22.84 9.96 -14.72
C MET A 185 -23.68 11.23 -14.82
N ARG A 186 -23.77 12.00 -13.72
CA ARG A 186 -24.39 13.33 -13.73
C ARG A 186 -23.67 14.29 -14.68
N ALA A 187 -22.34 14.26 -14.72
CA ALA A 187 -21.56 15.07 -15.65
C ALA A 187 -21.81 14.70 -17.13
N ALA A 188 -22.11 13.42 -17.40
CA ALA A 188 -22.52 12.95 -18.73
C ALA A 188 -24.00 13.23 -19.06
N GLY A 189 -24.76 13.85 -18.13
CA GLY A 189 -26.19 14.11 -18.31
C GLY A 189 -27.05 12.85 -18.22
N LEU A 190 -26.61 11.84 -17.47
CA LEU A 190 -27.32 10.59 -17.23
C LEU A 190 -27.86 10.55 -15.80
N HIS A 191 -29.03 9.93 -15.63
CA HIS A 191 -29.59 9.63 -14.32
C HIS A 191 -29.95 8.14 -14.20
N ALA A 192 -29.82 7.59 -13.00
CA ALA A 192 -30.14 6.20 -12.72
C ALA A 192 -31.65 6.00 -12.53
N ILE A 193 -32.21 4.98 -13.18
CA ILE A 193 -33.63 4.62 -13.10
C ILE A 193 -33.87 3.29 -12.36
N ALA A 194 -32.88 2.40 -12.36
CA ALA A 194 -32.99 1.11 -11.69
C ALA A 194 -31.63 0.59 -11.24
N THR A 195 -31.62 -0.26 -10.21
CA THR A 195 -30.42 -0.91 -9.69
C THR A 195 -30.51 -2.41 -9.90
N LEU A 196 -29.55 -2.99 -10.62
CA LEU A 196 -29.45 -4.42 -10.89
C LEU A 196 -28.83 -5.16 -9.70
N LEU A 197 -27.75 -4.59 -9.15
CA LEU A 197 -26.91 -5.24 -8.15
C LEU A 197 -26.22 -4.19 -7.27
N GLU A 198 -26.17 -4.44 -5.97
CA GLU A 198 -25.22 -3.78 -5.08
C GLU A 198 -23.99 -4.70 -4.93
N SER A 199 -22.81 -4.19 -5.25
CA SER A 199 -21.54 -4.93 -5.22
C SER A 199 -20.57 -4.32 -4.22
N GLU A 200 -19.71 -5.17 -3.67
CA GLU A 200 -18.54 -4.78 -2.87
C GLU A 200 -17.36 -5.72 -3.14
N ALA A 201 -16.17 -5.35 -2.70
CA ALA A 201 -15.01 -6.24 -2.77
C ALA A 201 -15.15 -7.42 -1.80
N VAL A 202 -14.81 -8.61 -2.27
CA VAL A 202 -14.89 -9.87 -1.52
C VAL A 202 -13.60 -10.68 -1.63
N LEU A 203 -13.29 -11.41 -0.56
CA LEU A 203 -12.30 -12.47 -0.55
C LEU A 203 -12.98 -13.78 -0.94
N ILE A 204 -12.48 -14.44 -1.98
CA ILE A 204 -13.01 -15.69 -2.52
C ILE A 204 -12.00 -16.83 -2.44
N THR A 205 -12.50 -18.05 -2.35
CA THR A 205 -11.76 -19.31 -2.51
C THR A 205 -12.47 -20.21 -3.51
N SER A 206 -11.79 -21.22 -4.03
CA SER A 206 -12.41 -22.24 -4.89
C SER A 206 -13.38 -23.09 -4.09
N SER A 207 -14.58 -23.34 -4.62
CA SER A 207 -15.53 -24.29 -4.01
C SER A 207 -15.02 -25.75 -4.08
N LYS A 208 -14.09 -26.04 -5.00
CA LYS A 208 -13.45 -27.36 -5.15
C LYS A 208 -11.92 -27.19 -5.14
N PRO A 209 -11.30 -26.99 -3.97
CA PRO A 209 -9.87 -26.72 -3.88
C PRO A 209 -9.04 -27.90 -4.38
N LYS A 210 -8.18 -27.67 -5.38
CA LYS A 210 -7.22 -28.67 -5.88
C LYS A 210 -6.14 -29.02 -4.85
N HIS A 211 -5.87 -28.12 -3.91
CA HIS A 211 -4.83 -28.25 -2.90
C HIS A 211 -5.39 -28.13 -1.47
N PRO A 212 -6.07 -29.18 -0.95
CA PRO A 212 -6.70 -29.13 0.37
C PRO A 212 -5.73 -28.89 1.54
N HIS A 213 -4.45 -29.23 1.37
CA HIS A 213 -3.43 -29.03 2.39
C HIS A 213 -3.17 -27.55 2.72
N PHE A 214 -3.58 -26.62 1.85
CA PHE A 214 -3.47 -25.18 2.08
C PHE A 214 -4.64 -24.58 2.87
N LEU A 215 -5.71 -25.33 3.15
CA LEU A 215 -6.88 -24.84 3.89
C LEU A 215 -6.54 -24.20 5.26
N PRO A 216 -5.63 -24.76 6.09
CA PRO A 216 -5.24 -24.12 7.35
C PRO A 216 -4.60 -22.74 7.13
N LEU A 217 -3.76 -22.60 6.10
CA LEU A 217 -3.12 -21.34 5.75
C LEU A 217 -4.14 -20.34 5.17
N GLN A 218 -5.08 -20.80 4.34
CA GLN A 218 -6.20 -19.97 3.86
C GLN A 218 -7.02 -19.41 5.02
N ASN A 219 -7.36 -20.25 6.00
CA ASN A 219 -8.08 -19.83 7.19
C ASN A 219 -7.27 -18.82 8.01
N GLN A 220 -5.98 -19.05 8.22
CA GLN A 220 -5.10 -18.12 8.92
C GLN A 220 -5.07 -16.74 8.26
N ILE A 221 -4.90 -16.67 6.93
CA ILE A 221 -4.90 -15.40 6.18
C ILE A 221 -6.26 -14.72 6.29
N THR A 222 -7.34 -15.48 6.13
CA THR A 222 -8.72 -14.99 6.23
C THR A 222 -8.97 -14.36 7.61
N GLN A 223 -8.53 -14.99 8.70
CA GLN A 223 -8.64 -14.42 10.05
C GLN A 223 -7.80 -13.16 10.24
N ARG A 224 -6.58 -13.12 9.70
CA ARG A 224 -5.74 -11.91 9.75
C ARG A 224 -6.38 -10.74 9.00
N ILE A 225 -6.94 -11.01 7.81
CA ILE A 225 -7.68 -10.02 7.02
C ILE A 225 -8.92 -9.55 7.78
N ALA A 226 -9.72 -10.47 8.33
CA ALA A 226 -10.89 -10.12 9.14
C ALA A 226 -10.53 -9.22 10.31
N GLY A 227 -9.38 -9.48 10.96
CA GLY A 227 -8.91 -8.65 12.07
C GLY A 227 -8.50 -7.22 11.66
N VAL A 228 -8.00 -7.02 10.45
CA VAL A 228 -7.75 -5.68 9.88
C VAL A 228 -9.07 -4.96 9.57
N LEU A 229 -10.06 -5.69 9.04
CA LEU A 229 -11.38 -5.10 8.81
C LEU A 229 -12.06 -4.70 10.12
N ALA A 230 -11.87 -5.47 11.18
CA ALA A 230 -12.35 -5.14 12.51
C ALA A 230 -11.62 -3.92 13.10
N SER A 231 -10.28 -3.85 12.98
CA SER A 231 -9.50 -2.72 13.49
C SER A 231 -9.84 -1.38 12.82
N GLN A 232 -10.29 -1.39 11.56
CA GLN A 232 -10.76 -0.17 10.89
C GLN A 232 -12.10 0.36 11.45
N LYS A 233 -12.92 -0.49 12.07
CA LYS A 233 -14.22 -0.10 12.64
C LYS A 233 -14.12 0.43 14.07
N PHE A 234 -13.08 0.04 14.80
CA PHE A 234 -12.93 0.32 16.22
C PHE A 234 -11.63 1.05 16.52
N VAL A 235 -11.68 1.93 17.52
CA VAL A 235 -10.51 2.56 18.12
C VAL A 235 -10.48 2.24 19.61
N VAL A 236 -9.29 2.27 20.22
CA VAL A 236 -9.17 2.15 21.67
C VAL A 236 -9.28 3.53 22.29
N CYS A 237 -10.27 3.72 23.14
CA CYS A 237 -10.43 4.88 23.98
C CYS A 237 -9.83 4.60 25.36
N GLN A 238 -8.87 5.42 25.78
CA GLN A 238 -8.28 5.39 27.11
C GLN A 238 -8.58 6.69 27.83
N TYR A 239 -8.89 6.64 29.11
CA TYR A 239 -9.18 7.84 29.90
C TYR A 239 -9.01 7.57 31.40
N ASN A 240 -8.76 8.64 32.14
CA ASN A 240 -8.73 8.62 33.60
C ASN A 240 -10.07 9.10 34.15
N VAL A 241 -10.60 8.44 35.19
CA VAL A 241 -11.84 8.86 35.84
C VAL A 241 -11.81 8.56 37.33
N ARG A 242 -12.48 9.38 38.14
CA ARG A 242 -12.71 9.09 39.56
C ARG A 242 -13.52 7.80 39.72
N ARG A 243 -13.16 6.99 40.72
CA ARG A 243 -13.78 5.68 40.99
C ARG A 243 -15.30 5.75 41.22
N GLU A 244 -15.78 6.85 41.81
CA GLU A 244 -17.20 7.12 42.04
C GLU A 244 -18.01 7.19 40.73
N LYS A 245 -17.40 7.73 39.67
CA LYS A 245 -18.03 7.96 38.36
C LYS A 245 -17.79 6.83 37.36
N LEU A 246 -17.05 5.79 37.75
CA LEU A 246 -16.72 4.64 36.90
C LEU A 246 -17.97 3.95 36.33
N ALA A 247 -19.03 3.83 37.13
CA ALA A 247 -20.28 3.18 36.71
C ALA A 247 -21.00 3.94 35.59
N GLU A 248 -20.88 5.27 35.55
CA GLU A 248 -21.42 6.12 34.48
C GLU A 248 -20.54 6.04 33.24
N ALA A 249 -19.22 6.16 33.41
CA ALA A 249 -18.27 6.08 32.30
C ALA A 249 -18.32 4.71 31.58
N THR A 250 -18.50 3.61 32.32
CA THR A 250 -18.62 2.26 31.73
C THR A 250 -19.89 2.09 30.89
N LYS A 251 -20.95 2.87 31.13
CA LYS A 251 -22.13 2.88 30.25
C LYS A 251 -21.85 3.54 28.91
N VAL A 252 -20.98 4.56 28.89
CA VAL A 252 -20.55 5.25 27.67
C VAL A 252 -19.59 4.37 26.87
N THR A 253 -18.62 3.74 27.53
CA THR A 253 -17.65 2.86 26.88
C THR A 253 -17.71 1.42 27.40
N PRO A 254 -18.77 0.65 27.07
CA PRO A 254 -18.94 -0.72 27.57
C PRO A 254 -17.84 -1.68 27.08
N GLY A 255 -17.19 -1.34 25.97
CA GLY A 255 -16.18 -2.17 25.31
C GLY A 255 -16.79 -3.34 24.56
N ARG A 256 -15.95 -4.09 23.83
CA ARG A 256 -16.39 -5.26 23.05
C ARG A 256 -16.74 -6.48 23.93
N ARG A 257 -16.06 -6.62 25.06
CA ARG A 257 -16.33 -7.66 26.08
C ARG A 257 -16.66 -7.03 27.43
N ALA A 258 -15.76 -6.17 27.89
CA ALA A 258 -15.90 -5.30 29.05
C ALA A 258 -14.80 -4.22 28.95
N ALA A 259 -14.98 -3.08 29.61
CA ALA A 259 -13.92 -2.09 29.78
C ALA A 259 -12.83 -2.64 30.72
N THR A 260 -11.57 -2.43 30.36
CA THR A 260 -10.44 -2.73 31.26
C THR A 260 -10.28 -1.58 32.23
N VAL A 261 -10.25 -1.87 33.53
CA VAL A 261 -10.10 -0.87 34.58
C VAL A 261 -8.82 -1.17 35.37
N SER A 262 -7.93 -0.19 35.48
CA SER A 262 -6.67 -0.30 36.23
C SER A 262 -6.59 0.82 37.27
N PRO A 263 -6.25 0.52 38.54
CA PRO A 263 -6.08 1.55 39.56
C PRO A 263 -4.84 2.41 39.26
N LEU A 264 -4.93 3.70 39.54
CA LEU A 264 -3.76 4.60 39.54
C LEU A 264 -3.10 4.64 40.94
N GLU A 265 -1.94 5.31 41.03
CA GLU A 265 -1.25 5.53 42.31
C GLU A 265 -2.12 6.32 43.29
N ASP A 266 -2.81 7.35 42.79
CA ASP A 266 -3.91 7.98 43.51
C ASP A 266 -5.12 7.01 43.53
N GLY A 267 -5.44 6.48 44.71
CA GLY A 267 -6.48 5.48 44.90
C GLY A 267 -7.90 5.93 44.53
N GLU A 268 -8.13 7.24 44.44
CA GLU A 268 -9.40 7.81 43.98
C GLU A 268 -9.62 7.68 42.47
N TRP A 269 -8.55 7.45 41.70
CA TRP A 269 -8.60 7.41 40.24
C TRP A 269 -8.39 6.01 39.67
N VAL A 270 -9.00 5.81 38.50
CA VAL A 270 -8.82 4.62 37.69
C VAL A 270 -8.59 5.01 36.24
N ALA A 271 -7.67 4.32 35.59
CA ALA A 271 -7.51 4.35 34.14
C ALA A 271 -8.42 3.30 33.52
N VAL A 272 -9.21 3.71 32.53
CA VAL A 272 -10.11 2.84 31.78
C VAL A 272 -9.63 2.74 30.34
N SER A 273 -9.58 1.53 29.80
CA SER A 273 -9.26 1.26 28.40
C SER A 273 -10.37 0.42 27.77
N SER A 274 -10.99 0.93 26.72
CA SER A 274 -12.16 0.30 26.10
C SER A 274 -12.19 0.52 24.59
N MET A 275 -12.67 -0.47 23.83
CA MET A 275 -12.87 -0.31 22.38
C MET A 275 -14.20 0.40 22.08
N VAL A 276 -14.16 1.37 21.19
CA VAL A 276 -15.33 2.16 20.75
C VAL A 276 -15.37 2.24 19.23
N GLU A 277 -16.55 2.39 18.65
CA GLU A 277 -16.69 2.56 17.20
C GLU A 277 -16.06 3.87 16.75
N ALA A 278 -15.27 3.82 15.66
CA ALA A 278 -14.53 4.97 15.16
C ALA A 278 -15.44 6.15 14.77
N THR A 279 -16.65 5.86 14.27
CA THR A 279 -17.66 6.87 13.89
C THR A 279 -18.23 7.63 15.08
N ARG A 280 -18.26 7.01 16.27
CA ARG A 280 -18.80 7.58 17.51
C ARG A 280 -17.70 8.10 18.44
N ALA A 281 -16.43 8.05 18.03
CA ALA A 281 -15.30 8.37 18.89
C ALA A 281 -15.39 9.80 19.43
N ALA A 282 -15.76 10.79 18.60
CA ALA A 282 -15.91 12.18 19.02
C ALA A 282 -17.01 12.35 20.08
N ASP A 283 -18.21 11.84 19.80
CA ASP A 283 -19.34 11.92 20.75
C ASP A 283 -19.02 11.24 22.09
N VAL A 284 -18.28 10.12 22.03
CA VAL A 284 -17.84 9.40 23.23
C VAL A 284 -16.86 10.24 24.04
N MET A 285 -15.90 10.92 23.40
CA MET A 285 -14.97 11.81 24.11
C MET A 285 -15.73 12.93 24.84
N ASP A 286 -16.67 13.58 24.16
CA ASP A 286 -17.46 14.67 24.76
C ASP A 286 -18.29 14.18 25.95
N GLN A 287 -18.92 12.99 25.83
CA GLN A 287 -19.67 12.37 26.92
C GLN A 287 -18.76 12.04 28.12
N LEU A 288 -17.56 11.52 27.88
CA LEU A 288 -16.60 11.20 28.93
C LEU A 288 -16.11 12.46 29.65
N VAL A 289 -15.79 13.52 28.90
CA VAL A 289 -15.38 14.82 29.48
C VAL A 289 -16.52 15.41 30.32
N ASN A 290 -17.77 15.34 29.86
CA ASN A 290 -18.94 15.82 30.61
C ASN A 290 -19.18 15.06 31.92
N ILE A 291 -18.86 13.76 31.96
CA ILE A 291 -18.89 12.97 33.21
C ILE A 291 -17.75 13.42 34.14
N GLY A 292 -16.68 14.00 33.61
CA GLY A 292 -15.48 14.41 34.36
C GLY A 292 -14.35 13.40 34.25
N ALA A 293 -14.25 12.72 33.10
CA ALA A 293 -13.06 11.99 32.72
C ALA A 293 -11.97 12.97 32.25
N GLU A 294 -10.71 12.64 32.53
CA GLU A 294 -9.52 13.40 32.17
C GLU A 294 -8.63 12.54 31.26
N ASP A 295 -7.72 13.19 30.52
CA ASP A 295 -6.76 12.54 29.62
C ASP A 295 -7.39 11.52 28.66
N VAL A 296 -8.48 11.91 27.99
CA VAL A 296 -9.16 11.04 27.01
C VAL A 296 -8.30 10.93 25.74
N LEU A 297 -7.81 9.73 25.46
CA LEU A 297 -6.93 9.38 24.35
C LEU A 297 -7.61 8.39 23.41
N ILE A 298 -7.42 8.59 22.10
CA ILE A 298 -7.87 7.67 21.06
C ILE A 298 -6.65 7.06 20.36
N ILE A 299 -6.54 5.74 20.42
CA ILE A 299 -5.45 4.97 19.81
C ILE A 299 -6.03 4.14 18.65
N LYS A 300 -5.44 4.29 17.47
CA LYS A 300 -5.79 3.50 16.29
C LYS A 300 -5.21 2.09 16.39
N LEU A 301 -5.97 1.12 15.90
CA LEU A 301 -5.58 -0.28 15.85
C LEU A 301 -5.18 -0.65 14.42
N ASP A 302 -4.07 -1.36 14.27
CA ASP A 302 -3.68 -1.91 12.96
C ASP A 302 -4.39 -3.24 12.69
N ASN A 303 -4.51 -4.10 13.72
CA ASN A 303 -5.16 -5.40 13.60
C ASN A 303 -5.80 -5.82 14.94
N CYS A 304 -7.01 -6.38 14.88
CA CYS A 304 -7.69 -6.96 16.04
C CYS A 304 -8.25 -8.33 15.68
N GLN A 305 -7.58 -9.41 16.11
CA GLN A 305 -8.11 -10.75 15.85
C GLN A 305 -9.38 -10.99 16.67
N GLU A 306 -10.46 -11.22 15.94
CA GLU A 306 -11.65 -11.82 16.48
C GLU A 306 -11.49 -13.34 16.42
N CYS A 307 -11.90 -14.06 17.45
CA CYS A 307 -12.27 -15.46 17.25
C CYS A 307 -13.57 -15.43 16.41
N TYR A 308 -13.44 -15.23 15.10
CA TYR A 308 -14.56 -15.36 14.18
C TYR A 308 -14.96 -16.83 14.22
N THR A 309 -15.96 -17.14 15.06
CA THR A 309 -16.55 -18.47 15.12
C THR A 309 -16.97 -18.87 13.72
N MET A 310 -16.35 -19.93 13.19
CA MET A 310 -16.84 -20.73 12.06
C MET A 310 -18.21 -21.34 12.39
N VAL A 311 -19.24 -20.52 12.59
CA VAL A 311 -20.62 -20.95 12.87
C VAL A 311 -21.61 -20.02 12.19
N THR A 312 -21.55 -19.92 10.86
CA THR A 312 -22.71 -19.49 10.06
C THR A 312 -22.98 -20.37 8.83
N TRP A 313 -22.24 -21.47 8.65
CA TRP A 313 -22.46 -22.41 7.52
C TRP A 313 -23.09 -23.76 7.89
N LYS A 314 -23.57 -23.93 9.13
CA LYS A 314 -24.45 -25.06 9.53
C LYS A 314 -25.57 -24.59 10.45
N ARG A 315 -26.49 -23.75 9.96
CA ARG A 315 -27.81 -23.57 10.61
C ARG A 315 -28.86 -22.99 9.66
N LYS A 316 -29.09 -23.71 8.56
CA LYS A 316 -30.39 -23.75 7.88
C LYS A 316 -30.69 -25.23 7.62
N LEU A 317 -31.12 -25.91 8.68
CA LEU A 317 -31.92 -27.14 8.72
C LEU A 317 -32.02 -27.52 10.20
N PHE A 318 -33.25 -27.78 10.65
CA PHE A 318 -33.70 -28.10 12.01
C PHE A 318 -33.95 -26.93 12.97
N VAL A 319 -35.18 -26.45 12.89
CA VAL A 319 -35.97 -25.93 14.01
C VAL A 319 -36.15 -27.05 15.03
N SER A 320 -35.78 -26.83 16.30
CA SER A 320 -36.49 -27.34 17.47
C SER A 320 -35.96 -26.70 18.76
N SER A 321 -36.89 -26.40 19.65
CA SER A 321 -36.87 -25.61 20.88
C SER A 321 -36.19 -26.27 22.08
N ALA A 322 -35.36 -25.53 22.83
CA ALA A 322 -35.22 -25.62 24.30
C ALA A 322 -34.27 -24.51 24.85
N PRO A 323 -34.52 -23.97 26.07
CA PRO A 323 -33.74 -22.86 26.66
C PRO A 323 -32.49 -23.34 27.45
N PRO A 324 -31.52 -22.46 27.76
CA PRO A 324 -30.24 -22.86 28.36
C PRO A 324 -30.30 -22.91 29.91
N PRO A 325 -29.58 -23.83 30.57
CA PRO A 325 -29.35 -23.76 32.01
C PRO A 325 -28.05 -23.04 32.37
N SER A 326 -28.06 -22.51 33.59
CA SER A 326 -27.12 -21.63 34.26
C SER A 326 -26.00 -22.35 35.05
N SER A 327 -24.79 -21.76 35.02
CA SER A 327 -23.76 -21.79 36.10
C SER A 327 -22.91 -23.07 36.30
N PRO A 328 -21.83 -23.07 37.14
CA PRO A 328 -20.45 -22.76 36.72
C PRO A 328 -19.43 -23.88 37.03
N CYS A 329 -18.24 -23.82 36.41
CA CYS A 329 -17.11 -24.71 36.69
C CYS A 329 -16.36 -24.35 38.00
N PRO A 330 -15.87 -25.33 38.77
CA PRO A 330 -14.81 -25.14 39.77
C PRO A 330 -13.47 -25.78 39.37
N LEU A 331 -12.40 -25.34 40.07
CA LEU A 331 -10.97 -25.63 39.88
C LEU A 331 -10.45 -26.80 40.76
N SER A 332 -9.47 -27.55 40.21
CA SER A 332 -8.29 -28.21 40.84
C SER A 332 -8.45 -29.51 41.69
N PRO A 333 -7.36 -30.20 42.15
CA PRO A 333 -6.29 -30.92 41.41
C PRO A 333 -5.98 -32.35 41.99
N SER A 334 -5.16 -33.20 41.33
CA SER A 334 -4.46 -34.37 41.96
C SER A 334 -3.49 -35.07 40.97
N THR A 335 -2.17 -35.10 41.19
CA THR A 335 -1.28 -36.01 41.97
C THR A 335 -0.54 -37.06 41.10
N LEU A 336 0.80 -37.03 41.16
CA LEU A 336 1.75 -38.08 40.74
C LEU A 336 1.74 -39.26 41.73
N PRO A 337 2.33 -40.42 41.38
CA PRO A 337 3.65 -40.71 41.96
C PRO A 337 4.66 -41.43 41.04
N SER A 338 5.91 -41.28 41.46
CA SER A 338 7.19 -41.88 41.05
C SER A 338 7.31 -43.39 41.25
N LEU A 339 8.27 -44.04 40.57
CA LEU A 339 9.28 -44.95 41.18
C LEU A 339 10.43 -45.25 40.19
N LEU A 340 11.65 -44.95 40.64
CA LEU A 340 12.99 -45.35 40.15
C LEU A 340 13.39 -46.69 40.85
N PRO A 341 14.50 -47.44 40.53
CA PRO A 341 15.85 -46.85 40.44
C PRO A 341 16.98 -47.56 39.64
N SER A 342 18.03 -46.74 39.40
CA SER A 342 19.48 -47.00 39.52
C SER A 342 20.18 -48.17 38.80
N LEU A 343 21.19 -47.83 38.00
CA LEU A 343 22.58 -48.33 38.14
C LEU A 343 23.56 -47.50 37.30
N LYS A 344 24.66 -47.04 37.94
CA LYS A 344 25.81 -46.34 37.34
C LYS A 344 27.04 -47.27 37.32
N PHE A 345 28.03 -46.87 36.52
CA PHE A 345 29.40 -47.41 36.31
C PHE A 345 29.47 -48.65 35.40
N ASN A 346 30.37 -48.76 34.41
CA ASN A 346 31.76 -48.34 34.38
C ASN A 346 32.32 -48.17 32.94
N MET A 347 33.49 -47.55 32.87
CA MET A 347 34.26 -47.04 31.73
C MET A 347 35.16 -48.10 31.04
N LYS A 348 35.29 -48.08 29.69
CA LYS A 348 36.55 -47.98 28.89
C LYS A 348 36.44 -48.42 27.41
N TRP A 349 36.81 -47.48 26.54
CA TRP A 349 37.65 -47.52 25.31
C TRP A 349 37.61 -48.73 24.36
N SER A 350 37.25 -48.48 23.10
CA SER A 350 38.00 -48.89 21.89
C SER A 350 37.51 -48.10 20.66
N ALA A 351 38.45 -47.82 19.75
CA ALA A 351 38.39 -46.86 18.64
C ALA A 351 37.77 -47.40 17.32
N LEU A 352 37.73 -46.52 16.29
CA LEU A 352 37.40 -46.67 14.85
C LEU A 352 35.92 -46.31 14.53
N VAL A 353 35.55 -45.40 13.61
CA VAL A 353 36.15 -44.77 12.42
C VAL A 353 35.50 -43.37 12.24
N ALA A 354 36.28 -42.34 11.95
CA ALA A 354 35.77 -41.01 11.59
C ALA A 354 35.62 -40.90 10.07
N THR A 355 34.37 -40.86 9.58
CA THR A 355 34.04 -40.35 8.25
C THR A 355 33.40 -38.98 8.39
N ALA A 356 34.14 -37.96 7.96
CA ALA A 356 33.73 -36.57 7.97
C ALA A 356 32.58 -36.34 6.99
N VAL A 357 31.45 -35.82 7.50
CA VAL A 357 30.43 -35.16 6.68
C VAL A 357 30.61 -33.66 6.91
N ALA A 358 31.31 -33.00 6.00
CA ALA A 358 31.36 -31.55 5.95
C ALA A 358 30.00 -31.01 5.48
N PRO A 359 29.45 -29.96 6.10
CA PRO A 359 28.27 -29.29 5.57
C PRO A 359 28.67 -28.52 4.30
N LEU A 360 27.95 -28.76 3.21
CA LEU A 360 27.96 -27.95 1.99
C LEU A 360 27.40 -26.57 2.33
N VAL A 361 28.28 -25.67 2.77
CA VAL A 361 28.06 -24.24 2.66
C VAL A 361 28.16 -23.93 1.17
N ALA A 362 27.03 -23.60 0.56
CA ALA A 362 27.03 -22.99 -0.76
C ALA A 362 27.88 -21.73 -0.67
N LEU A 363 28.98 -21.70 -1.41
CA LEU A 363 29.74 -20.49 -1.66
C LEU A 363 28.81 -19.51 -2.37
N ALA A 364 28.16 -18.63 -1.61
CA ALA A 364 28.06 -17.26 -2.06
C ALA A 364 29.48 -16.87 -2.46
N GLN A 365 29.69 -16.47 -3.70
CA GLN A 365 30.91 -15.77 -4.03
C GLN A 365 30.86 -14.49 -3.19
N ASP A 366 31.51 -14.53 -2.03
CA ASP A 366 31.93 -13.32 -1.36
C ASP A 366 32.68 -12.52 -2.42
N ILE A 367 32.18 -11.32 -2.70
CA ILE A 367 32.92 -10.36 -3.51
C ILE A 367 34.26 -10.21 -2.81
N VAL A 368 35.31 -10.65 -3.49
CA VAL A 368 36.68 -10.60 -2.98
C VAL A 368 36.99 -9.14 -2.64
N TYR A 369 37.37 -8.92 -1.38
CA TYR A 369 37.81 -7.64 -0.86
C TYR A 369 39.33 -7.57 -0.98
N ASP A 370 39.83 -7.20 -2.15
CA ASP A 370 41.24 -7.00 -2.42
C ASP A 370 41.62 -5.51 -2.60
N ALA A 371 42.87 -5.24 -2.27
CA ALA A 371 43.39 -3.96 -1.83
C ALA A 371 43.66 -2.97 -2.96
N ILE A 372 42.62 -2.43 -3.62
CA ILE A 372 42.67 -1.10 -4.26
C ILE A 372 41.29 -0.45 -4.08
N HIS A 373 41.06 0.17 -2.92
CA HIS A 373 39.99 1.15 -2.80
C HIS A 373 40.32 2.32 -3.73
N ASN A 374 39.37 2.65 -4.61
CA ASN A 374 39.38 3.79 -5.53
C ASN A 374 40.29 3.62 -6.75
N ALA A 375 39.69 3.14 -7.85
CA ALA A 375 40.36 3.06 -9.15
C ALA A 375 40.87 4.42 -9.68
N THR A 376 40.33 5.53 -9.17
CA THR A 376 40.69 6.93 -9.45
C THR A 376 40.44 7.80 -8.22
N SER A 377 40.91 9.05 -8.20
CA SER A 377 40.45 10.06 -7.22
C SER A 377 38.93 10.22 -7.28
N ILE A 378 38.31 10.63 -6.18
CA ILE A 378 36.87 10.99 -6.13
C ILE A 378 36.57 12.30 -6.88
N GLN A 379 37.61 13.04 -7.25
CA GLN A 379 37.50 14.26 -8.04
C GLN A 379 36.69 14.04 -9.32
N GLY A 380 35.82 15.02 -9.62
CA GLY A 380 35.02 15.05 -10.83
C GLY A 380 33.53 15.16 -10.54
N THR A 381 32.75 15.31 -11.61
CA THR A 381 31.29 15.30 -11.58
C THR A 381 30.76 13.91 -11.85
N TRP A 382 30.01 13.38 -10.90
CA TRP A 382 29.40 12.06 -10.93
C TRP A 382 27.89 12.22 -11.10
N SER A 383 27.29 11.50 -12.05
CA SER A 383 25.84 11.56 -12.27
C SER A 383 25.24 10.18 -12.45
N SER A 384 24.01 10.01 -11.95
CA SER A 384 23.26 8.76 -11.98
C SER A 384 22.35 8.64 -13.22
N GLY A 385 21.96 7.41 -13.53
CA GLY A 385 20.95 7.13 -14.55
C GLY A 385 21.34 7.62 -15.94
N SER A 386 20.51 8.50 -16.52
CA SER A 386 20.68 9.06 -17.87
C SER A 386 21.69 10.21 -17.95
N GLN A 387 22.29 10.62 -16.82
CA GLN A 387 23.30 11.69 -16.73
C GLN A 387 22.83 13.09 -17.15
N HIS A 388 21.51 13.33 -17.17
CA HIS A 388 20.93 14.67 -17.46
C HIS A 388 20.95 15.59 -16.24
N VAL A 389 20.95 15.05 -15.02
CA VAL A 389 21.15 15.85 -13.81
C VAL A 389 22.65 16.05 -13.65
N ARG A 390 23.13 17.28 -13.73
CA ARG A 390 24.54 17.63 -13.59
C ARG A 390 24.66 18.82 -12.65
N THR A 391 25.70 18.87 -11.85
CA THR A 391 26.04 20.04 -11.03
C THR A 391 26.56 21.18 -11.91
N GLY A 392 26.59 22.40 -11.37
CA GLY A 392 27.16 23.60 -11.98
C GLY A 392 26.13 24.63 -12.45
N PRO A 393 26.56 25.59 -13.28
CA PRO A 393 25.70 26.68 -13.78
C PRO A 393 24.55 26.19 -14.68
N ASP A 394 24.68 24.98 -15.23
CA ASP A 394 23.64 24.32 -16.04
C ASP A 394 22.44 23.81 -15.20
N PHE A 395 22.56 23.81 -13.87
CA PHE A 395 21.53 23.35 -12.95
C PHE A 395 21.04 24.43 -12.00
N ALA A 396 21.96 25.19 -11.43
CA ALA A 396 21.64 26.26 -10.49
C ALA A 396 22.19 27.60 -10.99
N ASN A 397 21.33 28.61 -11.06
CA ASN A 397 21.71 29.98 -11.35
C ASN A 397 21.73 30.81 -10.04
N PRO A 398 22.92 31.15 -9.51
CA PRO A 398 23.04 31.85 -8.24
C PRO A 398 22.57 33.30 -8.29
N LEU A 399 22.54 33.96 -9.46
CA LEU A 399 22.21 35.38 -9.58
C LEU A 399 20.74 35.67 -9.25
N ASN A 400 19.85 34.77 -9.62
CA ASN A 400 18.40 34.90 -9.39
C ASN A 400 17.83 33.77 -8.53
N SER A 401 18.70 32.95 -7.93
CA SER A 401 18.32 31.77 -7.13
C SER A 401 17.33 30.84 -7.85
N SER A 402 17.52 30.62 -9.15
CA SER A 402 16.65 29.75 -9.97
C SER A 402 17.33 28.45 -10.37
N PHE A 403 16.53 27.43 -10.65
CA PHE A 403 17.01 26.12 -11.07
C PHE A 403 16.49 25.75 -12.46
N ILE A 404 17.34 25.06 -13.22
CA ILE A 404 17.02 24.53 -14.54
C ILE A 404 16.60 23.06 -14.36
N TYR A 405 15.43 22.71 -14.85
CA TYR A 405 14.86 21.38 -14.69
C TYR A 405 15.45 20.41 -15.72
N PRO A 406 16.12 19.33 -15.29
CA PRO A 406 16.60 18.29 -16.18
C PRO A 406 15.42 17.52 -16.81
N SER A 407 15.64 16.93 -17.99
CA SER A 407 14.61 16.14 -18.69
C SER A 407 14.23 14.83 -17.97
N THR A 408 15.10 14.34 -17.09
CA THR A 408 14.90 13.08 -16.34
C THR A 408 15.38 13.23 -14.91
N ALA A 409 14.72 12.54 -13.97
CA ALA A 409 15.13 12.48 -12.57
C ALA A 409 16.51 11.81 -12.39
N GLY A 410 17.22 12.24 -11.36
CA GLY A 410 18.54 11.74 -11.03
C GLY A 410 19.21 12.56 -9.92
N ILE A 411 20.33 12.04 -9.44
CA ILE A 411 21.24 12.69 -8.51
C ILE A 411 22.63 12.83 -9.15
N SER A 412 23.31 13.93 -8.83
CA SER A 412 24.68 14.19 -9.22
C SER A 412 25.45 14.85 -8.07
N TYR A 413 26.71 14.48 -7.92
CA TYR A 413 27.66 15.10 -7.01
C TYR A 413 28.91 15.53 -7.76
N SER A 414 29.48 16.67 -7.41
CA SER A 414 30.81 17.08 -7.83
C SER A 414 31.74 17.19 -6.65
N PHE A 415 32.98 16.74 -6.81
CA PHE A 415 34.04 16.83 -5.81
C PHE A 415 35.29 17.47 -6.40
N THR A 416 35.88 18.41 -5.68
CA THR A 416 37.18 19.03 -6.00
C THR A 416 38.28 18.54 -5.07
N ASN A 417 39.53 18.50 -5.54
CA ASN A 417 40.66 18.12 -4.69
C ASN A 417 40.86 19.07 -3.50
N ASP A 418 40.38 20.31 -3.59
CA ASP A 418 40.50 21.32 -2.54
C ASP A 418 39.45 21.15 -1.41
N GLY A 419 38.65 20.07 -1.45
CA GLY A 419 37.71 19.73 -0.38
C GLY A 419 36.34 20.37 -0.51
N PHE A 420 35.95 20.85 -1.70
CA PHE A 420 34.60 21.36 -1.96
C PHE A 420 33.74 20.36 -2.71
N TRP A 421 32.44 20.36 -2.39
CA TRP A 421 31.45 19.51 -3.03
C TRP A 421 30.22 20.30 -3.43
N GLU A 422 29.49 19.77 -4.41
CA GLU A 422 28.19 20.25 -4.85
C GLU A 422 27.27 19.08 -5.16
N GLN A 423 25.97 19.23 -4.88
CA GLN A 423 24.93 18.26 -5.14
C GLN A 423 23.81 18.90 -5.94
N ALA A 424 23.37 18.14 -6.94
CA ALA A 424 22.20 18.41 -7.75
C ALA A 424 21.29 17.17 -7.71
N LEU A 425 20.08 17.31 -7.19
CA LEU A 425 19.07 16.26 -7.18
C LEU A 425 17.79 16.78 -7.84
N TYR A 426 17.30 16.04 -8.82
CA TYR A 426 15.97 16.26 -9.39
C TYR A 426 15.14 15.00 -9.26
N ARG A 427 13.95 15.14 -8.67
CA ARG A 427 12.92 14.10 -8.61
C ARG A 427 11.57 14.69 -8.98
N PHE A 428 10.68 13.87 -9.51
CA PHE A 428 9.30 14.26 -9.73
C PHE A 428 8.35 13.24 -9.11
N GLU A 429 7.23 13.73 -8.61
CA GLU A 429 6.12 12.97 -8.05
C GLU A 429 4.95 13.11 -9.03
N GLY A 430 4.59 12.00 -9.69
CA GLY A 430 3.42 11.98 -10.56
C GLY A 430 2.14 11.87 -9.73
N ASN A 431 1.09 12.57 -10.14
CA ASN A 431 -0.25 12.42 -9.58
C ASN A 431 -1.10 11.53 -10.49
N ALA A 432 -1.48 10.35 -9.99
CA ALA A 432 -2.24 9.37 -10.76
C ALA A 432 -3.68 9.83 -11.07
N SER A 433 -4.27 10.67 -10.22
CA SER A 433 -5.62 11.21 -10.42
C SER A 433 -5.64 12.36 -11.42
N TYR A 434 -4.57 13.15 -11.47
CA TYR A 434 -4.44 14.30 -12.36
C TYR A 434 -3.08 14.27 -13.05
N PRO A 435 -2.96 13.62 -14.22
CA PRO A 435 -1.68 13.47 -14.92
C PRO A 435 -0.97 14.78 -15.26
N GLN A 436 -1.72 15.89 -15.38
CA GLN A 436 -1.19 17.23 -15.58
C GLN A 436 -0.55 17.86 -14.33
N CYS A 437 -0.82 17.31 -13.14
CA CYS A 437 -0.32 17.80 -11.85
C CYS A 437 0.96 17.06 -11.44
N ILE A 438 2.03 17.18 -12.23
CA ILE A 438 3.32 16.60 -11.90
C ILE A 438 4.07 17.56 -10.99
N LYS A 439 4.43 17.09 -9.80
CA LYS A 439 5.20 17.89 -8.84
C LYS A 439 6.69 17.63 -9.02
N GLY A 440 7.45 18.66 -9.38
CA GLY A 440 8.90 18.63 -9.53
C GLY A 440 9.60 19.12 -8.27
N ILE A 441 10.57 18.37 -7.77
CA ILE A 441 11.36 18.73 -6.59
C ILE A 441 12.84 18.74 -7.00
N VAL A 442 13.46 19.91 -6.86
CA VAL A 442 14.87 20.16 -7.12
C VAL A 442 15.56 20.48 -5.81
N ILE A 443 16.67 19.81 -5.52
CA ILE A 443 17.53 20.11 -4.38
C ILE A 443 18.91 20.45 -4.90
N PHE A 444 19.44 21.56 -4.38
CA PHE A 444 20.80 22.02 -4.63
C PHE A 444 21.48 22.32 -3.31
N GLN A 445 22.69 21.80 -3.13
CA GLN A 445 23.56 22.12 -2.00
C GLN A 445 25.00 22.16 -2.45
N HIS A 446 25.80 22.99 -1.79
CA HIS A 446 27.24 22.97 -1.98
C HIS A 446 27.94 23.41 -0.68
N GLY A 447 29.21 23.06 -0.55
CA GLY A 447 29.99 23.35 0.64
C GLY A 447 31.30 22.58 0.67
N THR A 448 31.72 22.14 1.86
CA THR A 448 32.98 21.43 2.07
C THR A 448 32.75 19.97 2.44
N TYR A 449 33.65 19.09 2.00
CA TYR A 449 33.62 17.68 2.34
C TYR A 449 34.93 17.24 2.98
N GLN A 450 34.83 16.19 3.81
CA GLN A 450 35.98 15.56 4.46
C GLN A 450 35.92 14.05 4.25
N LEU A 451 37.02 13.49 3.75
CA LEU A 451 37.23 12.05 3.68
C LEU A 451 37.82 11.59 5.01
N ASN A 452 37.06 10.79 5.75
CA ASN A 452 37.47 10.29 7.05
C ASN A 452 38.40 9.07 6.88
N SER A 453 39.32 8.87 7.82
CA SER A 453 40.28 7.76 7.79
C SER A 453 39.63 6.37 7.91
N ASN A 454 38.37 6.30 8.36
CA ASN A 454 37.56 5.09 8.42
C ASN A 454 36.90 4.72 7.08
N GLY A 455 37.13 5.49 6.01
CA GLY A 455 36.54 5.26 4.68
C GLY A 455 35.14 5.86 4.49
N SER A 456 34.65 6.66 5.45
CA SER A 456 33.41 7.42 5.33
C SER A 456 33.65 8.82 4.76
N ILE A 457 32.60 9.47 4.27
CA ILE A 457 32.66 10.85 3.78
C ILE A 457 31.59 11.69 4.47
N SER A 458 32.00 12.86 4.96
CA SER A 458 31.14 13.85 5.59
C SER A 458 30.99 15.05 4.66
N LEU A 459 29.75 15.40 4.29
CA LEU A 459 29.42 16.52 3.40
C LEU A 459 28.75 17.62 4.22
N THR A 460 29.43 18.75 4.38
CA THR A 460 28.93 19.89 5.16
C THR A 460 28.55 21.02 4.20
N PRO A 461 27.25 21.35 4.04
CA PRO A 461 26.84 22.46 3.18
C PRO A 461 27.08 23.81 3.85
N TRP A 462 27.20 24.87 3.04
CA TRP A 462 27.07 26.24 3.55
C TRP A 462 25.61 26.59 3.74
N TRP A 463 25.26 27.07 4.94
CA TRP A 463 23.88 27.25 5.34
C TRP A 463 23.12 28.30 4.50
N GLN A 464 23.83 29.28 3.92
CA GLN A 464 23.24 30.34 3.10
C GLN A 464 22.92 29.94 1.66
N ASP A 465 23.47 28.83 1.17
CA ASP A 465 23.51 28.55 -0.28
C ASP A 465 22.59 27.40 -0.71
N GLY A 466 22.38 26.42 0.17
CA GLY A 466 21.50 25.30 -0.16
C GLY A 466 20.04 25.73 -0.34
N ARG A 467 19.38 25.19 -1.36
CA ARG A 467 17.98 25.49 -1.71
C ARG A 467 17.24 24.22 -2.09
N ILE A 468 15.94 24.22 -1.80
CA ILE A 468 14.99 23.28 -2.38
C ILE A 468 13.92 24.08 -3.12
N GLN A 469 13.67 23.71 -4.38
CA GLN A 469 12.59 24.23 -5.19
C GLN A 469 11.54 23.15 -5.38
N VAL A 470 10.29 23.45 -5.01
CA VAL A 470 9.13 22.61 -5.25
C VAL A 470 8.22 23.33 -6.23
N GLN A 471 8.04 22.73 -7.42
CA GLN A 471 7.04 23.16 -8.39
C GLN A 471 5.88 22.18 -8.37
N ASP A 472 4.67 22.69 -8.12
CA ASP A 472 3.44 21.90 -8.13
C ASP A 472 2.36 22.70 -8.87
N PRO A 473 2.09 22.38 -10.15
CA PRO A 473 1.12 23.12 -10.96
C PRO A 473 -0.29 23.19 -10.37
N CYS A 474 -0.63 22.30 -9.45
CA CYS A 474 -1.98 22.16 -8.90
C CYS A 474 -2.08 22.55 -7.42
N ALA A 475 -0.97 22.95 -6.80
CA ALA A 475 -0.98 23.55 -5.48
C ALA A 475 -1.40 25.04 -5.53
N PRO A 476 -1.93 25.60 -4.43
CA PRO A 476 -2.24 27.03 -4.33
C PRO A 476 -1.04 27.95 -4.60
N VAL A 477 0.18 27.45 -4.34
CA VAL A 477 1.44 28.12 -4.69
C VAL A 477 2.22 27.19 -5.59
N SER A 478 2.36 27.57 -6.86
CA SER A 478 2.87 26.69 -7.90
C SER A 478 4.39 26.52 -7.90
N ASN A 479 5.12 27.44 -7.27
CA ASN A 479 6.56 27.42 -7.20
C ASN A 479 7.03 28.00 -5.85
N ILE A 480 7.70 27.17 -5.05
CA ILE A 480 8.22 27.54 -3.73
C ILE A 480 9.71 27.24 -3.70
N ILE A 481 10.52 28.23 -3.33
CA ILE A 481 11.96 28.07 -3.11
C ILE A 481 12.26 28.37 -1.64
N THR A 482 12.83 27.41 -0.92
CA THR A 482 13.22 27.56 0.49
C THR A 482 14.68 27.21 0.71
N LEU A 483 15.22 27.71 1.82
CA LEU A 483 16.56 27.35 2.28
C LEU A 483 16.62 25.87 2.66
N TYR A 484 17.71 25.20 2.28
CA TYR A 484 17.94 23.79 2.58
C TYR A 484 19.36 23.55 3.07
N ASN A 485 19.50 23.25 4.36
CA ASN A 485 20.77 23.02 5.02
C ASN A 485 20.73 21.67 5.74
N GLN A 486 21.32 20.65 5.11
CA GLN A 486 21.37 19.30 5.63
C GLN A 486 22.77 18.73 5.39
N THR A 487 23.47 18.40 6.47
CA THR A 487 24.74 17.68 6.42
C THR A 487 24.47 16.23 6.04
N GLU A 488 25.18 15.72 5.04
CA GLU A 488 25.11 14.31 4.65
C GLU A 488 26.32 13.53 5.18
N TYR A 489 26.06 12.36 5.75
CA TYR A 489 27.10 11.42 6.18
C TYR A 489 26.93 10.11 5.44
N MET A 490 27.97 9.68 4.73
CA MET A 490 27.98 8.44 3.98
C MET A 490 28.99 7.49 4.60
N VAL A 491 28.51 6.35 5.08
CA VAL A 491 29.32 5.38 5.85
C VAL A 491 30.46 4.83 5.03
N GLN A 492 30.27 4.72 3.71
CA GLN A 492 31.25 4.14 2.81
C GLN A 492 31.11 4.74 1.41
N TRP A 493 32.23 4.84 0.71
CA TRP A 493 32.25 5.17 -0.71
C TRP A 493 33.29 4.31 -1.44
N ARG A 494 33.02 3.97 -2.71
CA ARG A 494 33.91 3.15 -3.55
C ARG A 494 33.80 3.55 -5.01
N ILE A 495 34.93 3.54 -5.72
CA ILE A 495 34.96 3.71 -7.18
C ILE A 495 35.38 2.40 -7.84
N PHE A 496 34.48 1.87 -8.65
CA PHE A 496 34.71 0.69 -9.48
C PHE A 496 34.98 1.12 -10.93
N ARG A 497 35.70 0.30 -11.68
CA ARG A 497 35.84 0.50 -13.13
C ARG A 497 34.82 -0.38 -13.85
N ASP A 498 33.81 0.25 -14.44
CA ASP A 498 32.83 -0.41 -15.28
C ASP A 498 33.39 -0.59 -16.71
N PRO A 499 33.32 -1.79 -17.31
CA PRO A 499 33.85 -2.04 -18.65
C PRO A 499 33.20 -1.20 -19.75
N THR A 500 31.94 -0.78 -19.56
CA THR A 500 31.15 -0.10 -20.60
C THR A 500 31.14 1.42 -20.41
N TYR A 501 30.98 1.89 -19.18
CA TYR A 501 30.76 3.31 -18.88
C TYR A 501 31.92 3.98 -18.11
N GLY A 502 33.01 3.26 -17.86
CA GLY A 502 34.19 3.82 -17.18
C GLY A 502 34.07 3.86 -15.65
N PRO A 503 34.69 4.83 -14.96
CA PRO A 503 34.65 4.93 -13.51
C PRO A 503 33.20 5.10 -13.00
N LYS A 504 32.86 4.29 -12.00
CA LYS A 504 31.54 4.22 -11.37
C LYS A 504 31.67 4.39 -9.86
N LEU A 505 31.11 5.46 -9.33
CA LEU A 505 31.05 5.80 -7.92
C LEU A 505 29.82 5.18 -7.26
N HIS A 506 30.05 4.44 -6.17
CA HIS A 506 29.03 3.94 -5.27
C HIS A 506 29.18 4.66 -3.92
N LEU A 507 28.12 5.35 -3.51
CA LEU A 507 28.01 5.97 -2.19
C LEU A 507 27.01 5.18 -1.36
N PHE A 508 27.26 5.04 -0.07
CA PHE A 508 26.38 4.35 0.87
C PHE A 508 25.89 5.33 1.93
N GLN A 509 24.58 5.39 2.12
CA GLN A 509 23.92 6.26 3.10
C GLN A 509 24.31 5.88 4.54
N TYR A 510 23.86 6.68 5.51
CA TYR A 510 24.17 6.48 6.93
C TYR A 510 23.68 5.13 7.48
N ASP A 511 22.64 4.55 6.88
CA ASP A 511 22.05 3.24 7.23
C ASP A 511 22.69 2.07 6.48
N GLY A 512 23.68 2.33 5.61
CA GLY A 512 24.34 1.34 4.77
C GLY A 512 23.60 1.04 3.46
N ALA A 513 22.47 1.69 3.17
CA ALA A 513 21.78 1.55 1.89
C ALA A 513 22.61 2.19 0.75
N PRO A 514 22.80 1.53 -0.41
CA PRO A 514 23.51 2.12 -1.52
C PRO A 514 22.66 3.22 -2.19
N LEU A 515 23.28 4.37 -2.46
CA LEU A 515 22.74 5.36 -3.39
C LEU A 515 22.78 4.83 -4.82
N ALA A 516 22.00 5.45 -5.71
CA ALA A 516 22.04 5.13 -7.14
C ALA A 516 23.49 5.22 -7.65
N PRO A 517 23.99 4.21 -8.38
CA PRO A 517 25.34 4.24 -8.89
C PRO A 517 25.51 5.41 -9.85
N MET A 518 26.63 6.11 -9.72
CA MET A 518 26.93 7.30 -10.52
C MET A 518 28.16 7.07 -11.39
N PHE A 519 28.16 7.62 -12.58
CA PHE A 519 29.26 7.52 -13.53
C PHE A 519 29.96 8.88 -13.63
N LEU A 520 31.27 8.86 -13.89
CA LEU A 520 32.04 10.08 -14.09
C LEU A 520 31.62 10.74 -15.41
N VAL A 521 31.12 11.97 -15.33
CA VAL A 521 30.63 12.77 -16.47
C VAL A 521 31.61 13.86 -16.87
N ALA A 522 32.30 14.48 -15.91
CA ALA A 522 33.27 15.54 -16.15
C ALA A 522 34.46 15.46 -15.18
N ASP A 523 35.66 15.69 -15.70
CA ASP A 523 36.90 15.88 -14.95
C ASP A 523 37.75 16.92 -15.72
N PRO A 524 37.95 18.16 -15.21
CA PRO A 524 37.66 18.64 -13.86
C PRO A 524 36.15 18.75 -13.54
N PRO A 525 35.77 18.79 -12.24
CA PRO A 525 34.38 18.86 -11.81
C PRO A 525 33.69 20.15 -12.27
N ASN A 526 32.45 20.03 -12.77
CA ASN A 526 31.55 21.13 -13.07
C ASN A 526 30.73 21.49 -11.82
N MET A 527 31.08 22.59 -11.15
CA MET A 527 30.36 23.11 -10.00
C MET A 527 30.41 24.64 -9.97
N LEU A 528 29.54 25.27 -9.16
CA LEU A 528 29.59 26.71 -8.92
C LEU A 528 30.88 27.10 -8.16
N PRO A 529 31.24 28.41 -8.13
CA PRO A 529 32.44 28.86 -7.44
C PRO A 529 32.53 28.35 -6.00
N THR A 530 33.72 27.92 -5.57
CA THR A 530 34.03 27.34 -4.25
C THR A 530 34.07 28.40 -3.13
N ARG A 531 33.10 29.31 -3.14
CA ARG A 531 32.87 30.36 -2.13
C ARG A 531 31.36 30.46 -1.88
N VAL A 532 30.99 31.10 -0.77
CA VAL A 532 29.58 31.35 -0.48
C VAL A 532 28.95 32.17 -1.63
N LEU A 533 27.81 31.72 -2.17
CA LEU A 533 27.16 32.33 -3.33
C LEU A 533 26.25 33.49 -2.93
N ALA A 534 25.64 33.40 -1.76
CA ALA A 534 24.86 34.48 -1.16
C ALA A 534 25.79 35.60 -0.65
N VAL A 535 26.11 36.56 -1.51
CA VAL A 535 26.75 37.81 -1.09
C VAL A 535 25.67 38.78 -0.59
N ASN A 536 25.86 39.29 0.64
CA ASN A 536 25.03 40.35 1.24
C ASN A 536 24.82 41.52 0.26
N LEU A 537 23.57 41.87 -0.01
CA LEU A 537 23.18 43.17 -0.61
C LEU A 537 23.30 44.34 0.40
N THR A 538 24.25 44.26 1.33
CA THR A 538 24.47 45.28 2.38
C THR A 538 25.95 45.61 2.58
N GLU A 539 26.75 45.62 1.52
CA GLU A 539 27.96 46.44 1.51
C GLU A 539 27.67 47.74 0.77
N VAL A 540 27.73 48.81 1.56
CA VAL A 540 27.61 50.21 1.17
C VAL A 540 28.54 50.50 0.01
N VAL A 541 27.98 50.99 -1.09
CA VAL A 541 28.72 51.75 -2.09
C VAL A 541 29.18 53.03 -1.37
N GLU A 542 30.41 53.06 -0.87
CA GLU A 542 31.07 54.35 -0.61
C GLU A 542 31.38 54.98 -1.97
N ASP A 543 30.63 56.03 -2.27
CA ASP A 543 30.79 56.90 -3.42
C ASP A 543 32.12 57.67 -3.29
N PRO A 544 33.07 57.58 -4.24
CA PRO A 544 34.35 58.29 -4.15
C PRO A 544 34.21 59.76 -4.62
N SER A 545 33.19 60.46 -4.12
CA SER A 545 32.94 61.86 -4.48
C SER A 545 32.26 62.66 -3.36
N SER A 546 32.92 62.80 -2.22
CA SER A 546 32.76 64.01 -1.39
C SER A 546 34.05 64.35 -0.66
N THR A 547 34.41 65.63 -0.79
CA THR A 547 35.62 66.34 -0.34
C THR A 547 35.84 66.34 1.16
#